data_AF-A0A239H720-F1
#
_entry.id   AF-A0A239H720-F1
#
_cell.length_a   1.000
_cell.length_b   1.000
_cell.length_c   1.000
_cell.angle_alpha   90.00
_cell.angle_beta   90.00
_cell.angle_gamma   90.00
#
_symmetry.space_group_name_H-M   'P 1'
#
loop_
_entity.id
_entity.type
_entity.pdbx_description
1 polymer ?
#
loop_
_entity_poly.entity_id
_entity_poly.type
_entity_poly.pdbx_seq_one_letter_code
_entity_poly.pdbx_strand_id
1 'polypeptide(L)'
;MHASPELPGLPNLRELGAVFDHTAVAAPRIRDLLPIYHDLLGGVFRGGGDNQLGGFRAMQLTYPGGSKVELMEPLAGSTFFDSFFELTRGRGGVHHLNFHVDDIDLAVSLLTERGYRLHGLNLGDPRWREVFLHPKEAHGVLIQLAQPGPRDAEPVPSLDAVLAGRGRRGNGIPSPA
;
A
#
# COMPACT_ATOMS: atom_id res chain seq x y z
N MET A 1 11.31 -5.07 36.57
CA MET A 1 11.89 -4.58 35.32
C MET A 1 13.08 -5.48 35.00
N HIS A 2 12.84 -6.60 34.34
CA HIS A 2 13.91 -7.51 33.91
C HIS A 2 14.23 -7.16 32.46
N ALA A 3 15.38 -6.52 32.24
CA ALA A 3 15.97 -6.43 30.92
C ALA A 3 16.46 -7.84 30.54
N SER A 4 15.86 -8.43 29.52
CA SER A 4 16.37 -9.64 28.89
C SER A 4 17.73 -9.32 28.23
N PRO A 5 18.70 -10.24 28.28
CA PRO A 5 20.00 -10.02 27.66
C PRO A 5 19.84 -9.92 26.14
N GLU A 6 20.40 -8.87 25.54
CA GLU A 6 20.54 -8.75 24.09
C GLU A 6 21.50 -9.83 23.60
N LEU A 7 20.97 -10.87 22.96
CA LEU A 7 21.74 -11.71 22.06
C LEU A 7 22.26 -10.80 20.94
N PRO A 8 23.50 -10.95 20.45
CA PRO A 8 24.00 -10.17 19.31
C PRO A 8 23.15 -10.54 18.09
N GLY A 9 22.09 -9.76 17.87
CA GLY A 9 21.04 -10.05 16.92
C GLY A 9 21.43 -9.52 15.54
N LEU A 10 21.13 -10.31 14.51
CA LEU A 10 21.13 -9.81 13.14
C LEU A 10 20.26 -8.53 13.06
N PRO A 11 20.67 -7.51 12.29
CA PRO A 11 20.00 -6.21 12.26
C PRO A 11 18.52 -6.37 11.91
N ASN A 12 17.63 -5.75 12.66
CA ASN A 12 16.19 -5.82 12.36
C ASN A 12 15.73 -4.63 11.50
N LEU A 13 14.54 -4.69 10.91
CA LEU A 13 14.08 -3.63 9.98
C LEU A 13 13.99 -2.24 10.63
N ARG A 14 13.86 -2.14 11.96
CA ARG A 14 13.91 -0.85 12.67
C ARG A 14 15.25 -0.15 12.49
N GLU A 15 16.34 -0.91 12.36
CA GLU A 15 17.68 -0.38 12.07
C GLU A 15 17.80 0.13 10.63
N LEU A 16 16.85 -0.22 9.76
CA LEU A 16 16.68 0.31 8.40
C LEU A 16 15.56 1.37 8.31
N GLY A 17 15.19 1.97 9.44
CA GLY A 17 14.19 3.03 9.49
C GLY A 17 12.75 2.57 9.26
N ALA A 18 12.45 1.27 9.48
CA ALA A 18 11.10 0.76 9.22
C ALA A 18 10.03 1.48 10.06
N VAL A 19 9.08 2.12 9.38
CA VAL A 19 7.96 2.84 10.01
C VAL A 19 6.65 2.40 9.35
N PHE A 20 5.66 2.05 10.16
CA PHE A 20 4.32 1.75 9.66
C PHE A 20 3.71 2.98 8.97
N ASP A 21 3.26 2.83 7.74
CA ASP A 21 2.76 3.92 6.92
C ASP A 21 1.25 3.86 6.71
N HIS A 22 0.71 2.73 6.24
CA HIS A 22 -0.73 2.57 6.09
C HIS A 22 -1.18 1.10 6.07
N THR A 23 -2.49 0.94 6.26
CA THR A 23 -3.22 -0.27 5.86
C THR A 23 -3.91 -0.01 4.53
N ALA A 24 -3.68 -0.87 3.55
CA ALA A 24 -4.41 -0.83 2.28
C ALA A 24 -5.67 -1.69 2.36
N VAL A 25 -6.78 -1.14 1.87
CA VAL A 25 -8.08 -1.81 1.79
C VAL A 25 -8.54 -1.76 0.34
N ALA A 26 -8.72 -2.92 -0.27
CA ALA A 26 -9.15 -3.04 -1.65
C ALA A 26 -10.59 -3.55 -1.73
N ALA A 27 -11.35 -3.02 -2.68
CA ALA A 27 -12.68 -3.50 -3.05
C ALA A 27 -12.85 -3.49 -4.57
N PRO A 28 -13.83 -4.22 -5.12
CA PRO A 28 -14.13 -4.15 -6.55
C PRO A 28 -14.43 -2.73 -7.03
N ARG A 29 -15.03 -1.90 -6.16
CA ARG A 29 -15.28 -0.48 -6.40
C ARG A 29 -14.82 0.31 -5.19
N ILE A 30 -13.95 1.30 -5.41
CA ILE A 30 -13.44 2.14 -4.32
C ILE A 30 -14.56 2.97 -3.67
N ARG A 31 -15.61 3.27 -4.44
CA ARG A 31 -16.80 3.99 -3.96
C ARG A 31 -17.54 3.25 -2.85
N ASP A 32 -17.52 1.92 -2.84
CA ASP A 32 -18.19 1.11 -1.81
C ASP A 32 -17.51 1.26 -0.44
N LEU A 33 -16.27 1.75 -0.41
CA LEU A 33 -15.51 1.98 0.81
C LEU A 33 -15.78 3.39 1.40
N LEU A 34 -16.12 4.38 0.57
CA LEU A 34 -16.24 5.77 1.01
C LEU A 34 -17.28 6.02 2.11
N PRO A 35 -18.49 5.41 2.10
CA PRO A 35 -19.46 5.60 3.16
C PRO A 35 -18.94 5.28 4.55
N ILE A 36 -18.01 4.33 4.66
CA ILE A 36 -17.42 3.94 5.95
C ILE A 36 -16.14 4.73 6.21
N TYR A 37 -15.16 4.64 5.32
CA TYR A 37 -13.81 5.15 5.59
C TYR A 37 -13.74 6.68 5.49
N HIS A 38 -14.48 7.29 4.56
CA HIS A 38 -14.51 8.73 4.39
C HIS A 38 -15.65 9.37 5.20
N ASP A 39 -16.89 8.95 4.97
CA ASP A 39 -18.07 9.66 5.51
C ASP A 39 -18.30 9.38 7.01
N LEU A 40 -18.34 8.09 7.40
CA LEU A 40 -18.63 7.69 8.79
C LEU A 40 -17.43 7.89 9.73
N LEU A 41 -16.25 7.41 9.33
CA LEU A 41 -15.02 7.49 10.14
C LEU A 41 -14.32 8.85 10.03
N GLY A 42 -14.74 9.72 9.11
CA GLY A 42 -14.20 11.07 8.95
C GLY A 42 -12.80 11.10 8.31
N GLY A 43 -12.45 10.12 7.49
CA GLY A 43 -11.16 10.05 6.81
C GLY A 43 -10.95 11.23 5.87
N VAL A 44 -9.92 12.02 6.10
CA VAL A 44 -9.62 13.20 5.29
C VAL A 44 -8.77 12.80 4.09
N PHE A 45 -9.30 13.00 2.89
CA PHE A 45 -8.60 12.72 1.63
C PHE A 45 -7.31 13.56 1.49
N ARG A 46 -6.22 12.89 1.09
CA ARG A 46 -4.88 13.50 0.90
C ARG A 46 -4.33 13.39 -0.52
N GLY A 47 -4.96 12.61 -1.37
CA GLY A 47 -4.54 12.43 -2.74
C GLY A 47 -4.79 11.02 -3.23
N GLY A 48 -4.69 10.85 -4.54
CA GLY A 48 -4.88 9.57 -5.20
C GLY A 48 -4.64 9.70 -6.70
N GLY A 49 -4.80 8.59 -7.38
CA GLY A 49 -4.58 8.48 -8.81
C GLY A 49 -4.50 7.04 -9.27
N ASP A 50 -4.13 6.88 -10.53
CA ASP A 50 -4.04 5.57 -11.17
C ASP A 50 -2.57 5.14 -11.21
N ASN A 51 -2.32 3.91 -10.79
CA ASN A 51 -1.13 3.17 -11.15
C ASN A 51 -1.47 2.34 -12.40
N GLN A 52 -1.25 2.92 -13.58
CA GLN A 52 -1.56 2.25 -14.85
C GLN A 52 -0.68 1.01 -15.08
N LEU A 53 0.56 1.01 -14.61
CA LEU A 53 1.46 -0.13 -14.72
C LEU A 53 1.02 -1.28 -13.82
N GLY A 54 0.63 -0.97 -12.57
CA GLY A 54 0.09 -1.93 -11.62
C GLY A 54 -1.38 -2.30 -11.89
N GLY A 55 -2.09 -1.53 -12.72
CA GLY A 55 -3.49 -1.78 -13.05
C GLY A 55 -4.48 -1.49 -11.91
N PHE A 56 -4.21 -0.50 -11.06
CA PHE A 56 -5.12 -0.13 -9.97
C PHE A 56 -5.26 1.39 -9.79
N ARG A 57 -6.37 1.81 -9.20
CA ARG A 57 -6.56 3.16 -8.65
C ARG A 57 -6.41 3.10 -7.14
N ALA A 58 -5.76 4.11 -6.57
CA ALA A 58 -5.61 4.26 -5.13
C ALA A 58 -5.92 5.68 -4.67
N MET A 59 -6.39 5.82 -3.43
CA MET A 59 -6.46 7.09 -2.73
C MET A 59 -6.12 6.94 -1.25
N GLN A 60 -5.56 7.99 -0.66
CA GLN A 60 -5.15 8.01 0.74
C GLN A 60 -6.08 8.87 1.58
N LEU A 61 -6.54 8.30 2.68
CA LEU A 61 -7.28 8.97 3.74
C LEU A 61 -6.41 9.03 5.00
N THR A 62 -6.45 10.16 5.71
CA THR A 62 -5.76 10.34 6.98
C THR A 62 -6.72 10.64 8.10
N TYR A 63 -6.32 10.27 9.32
CA TYR A 63 -7.09 10.40 10.55
C TYR A 63 -6.25 11.09 11.63
N PRO A 64 -6.89 11.56 12.73
CA PRO A 64 -6.16 12.06 13.89
C PRO A 64 -5.09 11.08 14.38
N GLY A 65 -3.97 11.60 14.87
CA GLY A 65 -2.84 10.77 15.31
C GLY A 65 -1.93 10.27 14.18
N GLY A 66 -2.16 10.70 12.93
CA GLY A 66 -1.29 10.40 11.80
C GLY A 66 -1.58 9.06 11.12
N SER A 67 -2.62 8.33 11.54
CA SER A 67 -3.02 7.08 10.89
C SER A 67 -3.49 7.33 9.46
N LYS A 68 -3.18 6.37 8.58
CA LYS A 68 -3.49 6.43 7.16
C LYS A 68 -4.09 5.13 6.67
N VAL A 69 -5.09 5.24 5.82
CA VAL A 69 -5.66 4.13 5.06
C VAL A 69 -5.54 4.45 3.58
N GLU A 70 -5.08 3.47 2.80
CA GLU A 70 -5.13 3.53 1.35
C GLU A 70 -6.31 2.71 0.85
N LEU A 71 -7.22 3.33 0.12
CA LEU A 71 -8.33 2.64 -0.53
C LEU A 71 -7.94 2.32 -1.96
N MET A 72 -8.29 1.13 -2.45
CA MET A 72 -7.88 0.66 -3.78
C MET A 72 -9.02 0.00 -4.54
N GLU A 73 -8.99 0.13 -5.87
CA GLU A 73 -9.81 -0.63 -6.81
C GLU A 73 -8.98 -1.06 -8.05
N PRO A 74 -9.32 -2.16 -8.73
CA PRO A 74 -8.72 -2.46 -10.04
C PRO A 74 -9.10 -1.40 -11.07
N LEU A 75 -8.19 -1.10 -11.99
CA LEU A 75 -8.57 -0.43 -13.24
C LEU A 75 -9.32 -1.41 -14.14
N ALA A 76 -10.10 -0.89 -15.08
CA ALA A 76 -10.84 -1.71 -16.04
C ALA A 76 -9.91 -2.68 -16.79
N GLY A 77 -10.26 -3.98 -16.78
CA GLY A 77 -9.48 -5.04 -17.42
C GLY A 77 -8.22 -5.48 -16.66
N SER A 78 -7.95 -4.92 -15.48
CA SER A 78 -6.83 -5.34 -14.63
C SER A 78 -7.13 -6.66 -13.92
N THR A 79 -6.11 -7.51 -13.81
CA THR A 79 -6.12 -8.77 -13.05
C THR A 79 -5.37 -8.66 -11.72
N PHE A 80 -4.89 -7.47 -11.35
CA PHE A 80 -4.02 -7.25 -10.18
C PHE A 80 -4.61 -7.78 -8.87
N PHE A 81 -5.94 -7.69 -8.71
CA PHE A 81 -6.65 -8.13 -7.51
C PHE A 81 -7.37 -9.48 -7.68
N ASP A 82 -7.22 -10.20 -8.79
CA ASP A 82 -8.03 -11.40 -9.07
C ASP A 82 -7.89 -12.47 -7.97
N SER A 83 -6.66 -12.86 -7.66
CA SER A 83 -6.41 -13.84 -6.60
C SER A 83 -6.88 -13.34 -5.23
N PHE A 84 -6.77 -12.03 -4.96
CA PHE A 84 -7.26 -11.44 -3.71
C PHE A 84 -8.80 -11.47 -3.62
N PHE A 85 -9.50 -11.15 -4.71
CA PHE A 85 -10.95 -11.20 -4.75
C PHE A 85 -11.47 -12.64 -4.76
N GLU A 86 -10.77 -13.59 -5.37
CA GLU A 86 -11.08 -15.01 -5.22
C GLU A 86 -11.03 -15.43 -3.74
N LEU A 87 -9.94 -15.12 -3.04
CA LEU A 87 -9.75 -15.42 -1.62
C LEU A 87 -10.81 -14.76 -0.71
N THR A 88 -11.25 -13.55 -1.06
CA THR A 88 -12.23 -12.78 -0.27
C THR A 88 -13.68 -13.00 -0.71
N ARG A 89 -13.93 -13.92 -1.66
CA ARG A 89 -15.24 -14.19 -2.27
C ARG A 89 -15.89 -12.95 -2.89
N GLY A 90 -15.08 -12.14 -3.57
CA GLY A 90 -15.48 -10.92 -4.27
C GLY A 90 -15.80 -9.72 -3.39
N ARG A 91 -15.65 -9.82 -2.06
CA ARG A 91 -16.03 -8.75 -1.13
C ARG A 91 -14.95 -7.68 -0.96
N GLY A 92 -13.69 -8.02 -1.23
CA GLY A 92 -12.55 -7.19 -0.84
C GLY A 92 -12.21 -7.28 0.65
N GLY A 93 -11.42 -6.33 1.14
CA GLY A 93 -10.95 -6.31 2.53
C GLY A 93 -9.55 -5.69 2.67
N VAL A 94 -8.90 -5.94 3.80
CA VAL A 94 -7.50 -5.54 4.01
C VAL A 94 -6.61 -6.28 3.01
N HIS A 95 -5.91 -5.53 2.18
CA HIS A 95 -5.05 -6.05 1.12
C HIS A 95 -3.61 -6.24 1.62
N HIS A 96 -3.01 -5.22 2.24
CA HIS A 96 -1.69 -5.31 2.86
C HIS A 96 -1.49 -4.28 3.98
N LEU A 97 -0.44 -4.51 4.78
CA LEU A 97 0.17 -3.49 5.64
C LEU A 97 1.43 -2.97 4.94
N ASN A 98 1.61 -1.65 4.91
CA ASN A 98 2.79 -1.02 4.32
C ASN A 98 3.70 -0.40 5.38
N PHE A 99 4.99 -0.66 5.25
CA PHE A 99 6.05 -0.03 6.04
C PHE A 99 7.01 0.69 5.10
N HIS A 100 7.33 1.94 5.42
CA HIS A 100 8.44 2.61 4.77
C HIS A 100 9.76 2.15 5.34
N VAL A 101 10.80 2.03 4.51
CA VAL A 101 12.20 1.79 4.89
C VAL A 101 13.09 2.82 4.22
N ASP A 102 14.23 3.12 4.85
CA ASP A 102 15.19 4.10 4.33
C ASP A 102 15.96 3.55 3.10
N ASP A 103 16.26 2.25 3.11
CA ASP A 103 16.99 1.55 2.05
C ASP A 103 16.35 0.18 1.76
N ILE A 104 15.66 0.11 0.60
CA ILE A 104 14.98 -1.09 0.15
C ILE A 104 15.94 -2.19 -0.32
N ASP A 105 17.13 -1.83 -0.82
CA ASP A 105 18.11 -2.81 -1.28
C ASP A 105 18.67 -3.59 -0.07
N LEU A 106 19.00 -2.87 1.00
CA LEU A 106 19.40 -3.49 2.27
C LEU A 106 18.28 -4.32 2.89
N ALA A 107 17.04 -3.84 2.84
CA ALA A 107 15.89 -4.58 3.36
C ALA A 107 15.67 -5.90 2.60
N VAL A 108 15.78 -5.89 1.27
CA VAL A 108 15.64 -7.08 0.41
C VAL A 108 16.76 -8.08 0.71
N SER A 109 18.01 -7.62 0.79
CA SER A 109 19.16 -8.46 1.15
C SER A 109 18.95 -9.13 2.51
N LEU A 110 18.60 -8.35 3.53
CA LEU A 110 18.35 -8.86 4.89
C LEU A 110 17.24 -9.91 4.95
N LEU A 111 16.11 -9.66 4.27
CA LEU A 111 14.99 -10.61 4.26
C LEU A 111 15.36 -11.90 3.50
N THR A 112 16.12 -11.78 2.41
CA THR A 112 16.59 -12.92 1.61
C THR A 112 17.59 -13.77 2.38
N GLU A 113 18.57 -13.14 3.05
CA GLU A 113 19.55 -13.84 3.91
C GLU A 113 18.87 -14.60 5.06
N ARG A 114 17.74 -14.09 5.55
CA ARG A 114 16.91 -14.74 6.56
C ARG A 114 15.98 -15.83 6.00
N GLY A 115 16.02 -16.07 4.70
CA GLY A 115 15.24 -17.13 4.03
C GLY A 115 13.76 -16.81 3.85
N TYR A 116 13.35 -15.55 4.01
CA TYR A 116 11.96 -15.16 3.80
C TYR A 116 11.60 -15.15 2.31
N ARG A 117 10.39 -15.62 1.99
CA ARG A 117 9.84 -15.55 0.64
C ARG A 117 9.35 -14.14 0.33
N LEU A 118 9.97 -13.54 -0.69
CA LEU A 118 9.60 -12.23 -1.23
C LEU A 118 8.79 -12.37 -2.51
N HIS A 119 7.96 -11.37 -2.79
CA HIS A 119 7.14 -11.27 -4.00
C HIS A 119 7.09 -9.81 -4.48
N GLY A 120 6.82 -9.61 -5.78
CA GLY A 120 6.53 -8.28 -6.33
C GLY A 120 7.67 -7.27 -6.19
N LEU A 121 8.93 -7.72 -6.19
CA LEU A 121 10.08 -6.82 -6.13
C LEU A 121 10.06 -5.87 -7.33
N ASN A 122 9.93 -4.57 -7.05
CA ASN A 122 9.97 -3.52 -8.06
C ASN A 122 10.90 -2.40 -7.59
N LEU A 123 12.07 -2.32 -8.23
CA LEU A 123 13.09 -1.30 -7.96
C LEU A 123 13.18 -0.26 -9.09
N GLY A 124 12.33 -0.36 -10.12
CA GLY A 124 12.44 0.39 -11.36
C GLY A 124 11.77 1.77 -11.34
N ASP A 125 10.83 2.04 -10.42
CA ASP A 125 10.23 3.36 -10.28
C ASP A 125 11.02 4.20 -9.25
N PRO A 126 11.73 5.26 -9.68
CA PRO A 126 12.53 6.09 -8.77
C PRO A 126 11.68 6.87 -7.76
N ARG A 127 10.35 6.98 -7.96
CA ARG A 127 9.43 7.61 -7.01
C ARG A 127 8.87 6.63 -5.99
N TRP A 128 8.93 5.33 -6.26
CA TRP A 128 8.36 4.31 -5.40
C TRP A 128 9.00 2.94 -5.66
N ARG A 129 9.85 2.50 -4.75
CA ARG A 129 10.47 1.17 -4.81
C ARG A 129 9.83 0.28 -3.76
N GLU A 130 9.56 -0.98 -4.08
CA GLU A 130 8.80 -1.85 -3.17
C GLU A 130 9.16 -3.33 -3.29
N VAL A 131 8.86 -4.07 -2.23
CA VAL A 131 8.83 -5.53 -2.19
C VAL A 131 7.76 -5.99 -1.20
N PHE A 132 7.23 -7.19 -1.39
CA PHE A 132 6.27 -7.79 -0.48
C PHE A 132 6.84 -9.03 0.20
N LEU A 133 6.67 -9.13 1.51
CA LEU A 133 6.81 -10.38 2.26
C LEU A 133 5.57 -11.24 2.04
N HIS A 134 5.76 -12.48 1.61
CA HIS A 134 4.66 -13.36 1.25
C HIS A 134 3.78 -13.70 2.48
N PRO A 135 2.43 -13.76 2.36
CA PRO A 135 1.54 -14.00 3.51
C PRO A 135 1.83 -15.28 4.30
N LYS A 136 2.37 -16.31 3.64
CA LYS A 136 2.84 -17.54 4.29
C LYS A 136 3.95 -17.32 5.33
N GLU A 137 4.74 -16.27 5.18
CA GLU A 137 5.78 -15.89 6.14
C GLU A 137 5.23 -15.01 7.27
N ALA A 138 4.11 -14.34 7.05
CA ALA A 138 3.54 -13.32 7.93
C ALA A 138 2.12 -13.69 8.40
N HIS A 139 1.90 -14.97 8.70
CA HIS A 139 0.66 -15.49 9.30
C HIS A 139 -0.64 -15.05 8.59
N GLY A 140 -0.60 -15.00 7.26
CA GLY A 140 -1.74 -14.64 6.42
C GLY A 140 -1.84 -13.15 6.05
N VAL A 141 -0.93 -12.31 6.54
CA VAL A 141 -0.88 -10.87 6.22
C VAL A 141 0.12 -10.62 5.10
N LEU A 142 -0.29 -9.94 4.03
CA LEU A 142 0.65 -9.40 3.04
C LEU A 142 1.32 -8.15 3.63
N ILE A 143 2.64 -8.14 3.72
CA ILE A 143 3.40 -6.99 4.23
C ILE A 143 4.23 -6.41 3.09
N GLN A 144 4.04 -5.12 2.83
CA GLN A 144 4.84 -4.36 1.89
C GLN A 144 5.95 -3.60 2.64
N LEU A 145 7.16 -3.65 2.10
CA LEU A 145 8.19 -2.67 2.38
C LEU A 145 8.32 -1.75 1.17
N ALA A 146 8.34 -0.45 1.42
CA ALA A 146 8.47 0.54 0.37
C ALA A 146 9.52 1.60 0.72
N GLN A 147 10.27 2.05 -0.27
CA GLN A 147 11.11 3.24 -0.16
C GLN A 147 10.51 4.31 -1.07
N PRO A 148 9.87 5.36 -0.48
CA PRO A 148 9.39 6.48 -1.26
C PRO A 148 10.57 7.28 -1.81
N GLY A 149 10.48 7.63 -3.09
CA GLY A 149 11.44 8.53 -3.73
C GLY A 149 11.11 10.00 -3.52
N PRO A 150 11.82 10.91 -4.23
CA PRO A 150 11.51 12.33 -4.22
C PRO A 150 10.04 12.57 -4.60
N ARG A 151 9.35 13.41 -3.81
CA ARG A 151 8.01 13.87 -4.13
C ARG A 151 8.10 15.24 -4.79
N ASP A 152 7.71 15.31 -6.05
CA ASP A 152 7.49 16.58 -6.72
C ASP A 152 6.30 17.30 -6.06
N ALA A 153 6.36 18.63 -6.01
CA ALA A 153 5.27 19.47 -5.55
C ALA A 153 4.14 19.54 -6.61
N GLU A 154 3.57 18.39 -6.94
CA GLU A 154 2.41 18.32 -7.83
C GLU A 154 1.12 18.68 -7.08
N PRO A 155 0.21 19.44 -7.71
CA PRO A 155 -1.11 19.70 -7.16
C PRO A 155 -1.82 18.40 -6.76
N VAL A 156 -2.40 18.40 -5.55
CA VAL A 156 -3.23 17.27 -5.10
C VAL A 156 -4.56 17.33 -5.85
N PRO A 157 -4.92 16.32 -6.66
CA PRO A 157 -6.22 16.29 -7.32
C PRO A 157 -7.34 16.18 -6.30
N SER A 158 -8.54 16.68 -6.59
CA SER A 158 -9.70 16.45 -5.72
C SER A 158 -10.12 14.98 -5.70
N LEU A 159 -10.86 14.56 -4.67
CA LEU A 159 -11.47 13.23 -4.60
C LEU A 159 -12.30 12.93 -5.86
N ASP A 160 -13.15 13.87 -6.27
CA ASP A 160 -13.96 13.73 -7.49
C ASP A 160 -13.12 13.59 -8.75
N ALA A 161 -11.98 14.29 -8.84
CA ALA A 161 -11.07 14.14 -9.97
C ALA A 161 -10.47 12.74 -9.99
N VAL A 162 -10.04 12.20 -8.85
CA VAL A 162 -9.55 10.81 -8.75
C VAL A 162 -10.63 9.81 -9.15
N LEU A 163 -11.83 9.92 -8.60
CA LEU A 163 -12.96 9.04 -8.91
C LEU A 163 -13.41 9.12 -10.36
N ALA A 164 -13.18 10.25 -11.03
CA ALA A 164 -13.49 10.42 -12.45
C ALA A 164 -12.33 10.03 -13.38
N GLY A 165 -11.27 9.39 -12.87
CA GLY A 165 -10.10 9.00 -13.68
C GLY A 165 -9.26 10.18 -14.15
N ARG A 166 -9.36 11.33 -13.47
CA ARG A 166 -8.59 12.56 -13.71
C ARG A 166 -7.63 12.89 -12.54
N GLY A 167 -7.37 11.90 -11.68
CA GLY A 167 -6.35 11.99 -10.63
C GLY A 167 -4.93 11.98 -11.21
N ARG A 168 -3.92 11.83 -10.34
CA ARG A 168 -2.54 11.66 -10.80
C ARG A 168 -2.46 10.45 -11.74
N ARG A 169 -1.86 10.63 -12.91
CA ARG A 169 -1.73 9.59 -13.95
C ARG A 169 -3.08 8.93 -14.33
N GLY A 170 -4.19 9.65 -14.14
CA GLY A 170 -5.53 9.14 -14.43
C GLY A 170 -5.67 8.64 -15.87
N ASN A 171 -6.33 7.51 -16.06
CA ASN A 171 -6.55 6.91 -17.38
C ASN A 171 -7.79 7.45 -18.12
N GLY A 172 -8.50 8.43 -17.54
CA GLY A 172 -9.74 8.99 -18.08
C GLY A 172 -10.97 8.09 -17.91
N ILE A 173 -10.83 6.90 -17.31
CA ILE A 173 -11.92 5.96 -17.05
C ILE A 173 -12.39 6.15 -15.61
N PRO A 174 -13.64 6.57 -15.39
CA PRO A 174 -14.19 6.74 -14.04
C PRO A 174 -14.25 5.43 -13.25
N SER A 175 -14.17 5.55 -11.92
CA SER A 175 -14.53 4.47 -11.01
C SER A 175 -16.00 4.08 -11.26
N PRO A 176 -16.33 2.79 -11.35
CA PRO A 176 -17.71 2.34 -11.56
C PRO A 176 -18.65 2.98 -10.53
N ALA A 177 -19.82 3.44 -10.99
CA ALA A 177 -20.87 3.96 -10.12
C ALA A 177 -21.42 2.87 -9.20
#